data_AF-A0A9P5N5D6-F1
#
_entry.id   AF-A0A9P5N5D6-F1
#
_cell.length_a   1.000
_cell.length_b   1.000
_cell.length_c   1.000
_cell.angle_alpha   90.00
_cell.angle_beta   90.00
_cell.angle_gamma   90.00
#
_symmetry.space_group_name_H-M   'P 1'
#
loop_
_entity.id
_entity.type
_entity.pdbx_description
1 polymer ?
#
loop_
_entity_poly.entity_id
_entity_poly.type
_entity_poly.pdbx_seq_one_letter_code
_entity_poly.pdbx_strand_id
1 'polypeptide(L)'
;MSTEAALRLLPIQPHEFDSLLAGFEYEHDISEVSNTTAFDTRVDARDLRSCVVCGKKAVGGLHPGVKRAHIIGRTEDVLWDFLKRRGHVPHFAKSVVHEPRNGINLCVAHHDDFDGYRFFIRWIPPAQLFVFINFSQTQDLERFHGKVVILDPKHKHSPFPASFLIQEMRTRGFHPWCTDRPFPRPLSTSYTVDDPGRGGVADLGGDSETEVGFGGSGGMGRLGGSDGAASSSGEPPSTGINQEYLVLGNPFQDPELLESMRREWQQLPNWKSANIEGLTWEGTAEENARRYIDLVGVSSH
;
A
#
# COMPACT_ATOMS: atom_id res chain seq x y z
N MET A 1 -20.48 -3.50 -68.11
CA MET A 1 -21.78 -3.47 -67.39
C MET A 1 -21.61 -4.36 -66.17
N SER A 2 -21.48 -3.75 -64.99
CA SER A 2 -21.12 -4.44 -63.75
C SER A 2 -22.37 -4.97 -63.05
N THR A 3 -22.39 -6.24 -62.70
CA THR A 3 -23.46 -6.90 -61.95
C THR A 3 -23.17 -6.84 -60.45
N GLU A 4 -23.98 -6.08 -59.71
CA GLU A 4 -23.97 -6.03 -58.25
C GLU A 4 -25.00 -7.04 -57.73
N ALA A 5 -24.54 -8.08 -57.02
CA ALA A 5 -25.39 -9.08 -56.41
C ALA A 5 -25.85 -8.60 -55.02
N ALA A 6 -27.12 -8.22 -54.92
CA ALA A 6 -27.76 -7.90 -53.64
C ALA A 6 -28.01 -9.18 -52.84
N LEU A 7 -27.29 -9.37 -51.74
CA LEU A 7 -27.57 -10.40 -50.74
C LEU A 7 -28.89 -10.06 -50.03
N ARG A 8 -29.95 -10.82 -50.32
CA ARG A 8 -31.21 -10.80 -49.57
C ARG A 8 -31.00 -11.56 -48.25
N LEU A 9 -30.97 -10.83 -47.14
CA LEU A 9 -31.10 -11.39 -45.80
C LEU A 9 -32.54 -11.89 -45.60
N LEU A 10 -32.69 -13.16 -45.27
CA LEU A 10 -33.96 -13.72 -44.80
C LEU A 10 -34.18 -13.31 -43.34
N PRO A 11 -35.40 -12.92 -42.93
CA PRO A 11 -35.69 -12.59 -41.55
C PRO A 11 -35.74 -13.88 -40.70
N ILE A 12 -34.90 -13.95 -39.67
CA ILE A 12 -34.98 -15.00 -38.64
C ILE A 12 -36.18 -14.67 -37.74
N GLN A 13 -37.14 -15.60 -37.65
CA GLN A 13 -38.33 -15.48 -36.82
C GLN A 13 -37.96 -15.64 -35.33
N PRO A 14 -38.50 -14.81 -34.42
CA PRO A 14 -38.14 -14.81 -33.01
C PRO A 14 -39.03 -15.76 -32.21
N HIS A 15 -38.95 -17.07 -32.45
CA HIS A 15 -39.59 -18.06 -31.57
C HIS A 15 -38.79 -19.37 -31.65
N GLU A 16 -37.79 -19.54 -30.79
CA GLU A 16 -37.20 -20.82 -30.33
C GLU A 16 -35.88 -20.60 -29.56
N PHE A 17 -35.89 -19.79 -28.49
CA PHE A 17 -34.76 -19.73 -27.54
C PHE A 17 -35.28 -19.69 -26.10
N ASP A 18 -36.20 -20.58 -25.77
CA ASP A 18 -36.43 -20.97 -24.38
C ASP A 18 -35.80 -22.35 -24.18
N SER A 19 -34.86 -22.40 -23.24
CA SER A 19 -34.11 -23.57 -22.73
C SER A 19 -32.73 -23.78 -23.36
N LEU A 20 -31.69 -23.39 -22.63
CA LEU A 20 -30.35 -23.96 -22.79
C LEU A 20 -30.46 -25.50 -22.64
N LEU A 21 -29.75 -26.22 -23.50
CA LEU A 21 -29.60 -27.68 -23.41
C LEU A 21 -29.02 -28.05 -22.03
N ALA A 22 -29.76 -28.89 -21.28
CA ALA A 22 -29.30 -29.42 -20.00
C ALA A 22 -27.93 -30.10 -20.19
N GLY A 23 -26.90 -29.58 -19.50
CA GLY A 23 -25.51 -30.02 -19.63
C GLY A 23 -24.50 -28.93 -20.01
N PHE A 24 -24.96 -27.72 -20.35
CA PHE A 24 -24.11 -26.52 -20.54
C PHE A 24 -24.25 -25.49 -19.40
N GLU A 25 -24.70 -25.92 -18.22
CA GLU A 25 -24.62 -25.10 -17.01
C GLU A 25 -23.14 -24.94 -16.62
N TYR A 26 -22.66 -23.70 -16.68
CA TYR A 26 -21.31 -23.34 -16.25
C TYR A 26 -21.30 -23.19 -14.72
N GLU A 27 -21.40 -24.29 -13.99
CA GLU A 27 -21.19 -24.32 -12.54
C GLU A 27 -19.70 -24.55 -12.25
N HIS A 28 -18.96 -23.48 -12.00
CA HIS A 28 -17.70 -23.60 -11.27
C HIS A 28 -17.87 -23.02 -9.88
N ASP A 29 -17.99 -23.91 -8.90
CA ASP A 29 -17.65 -23.61 -7.50
C ASP A 29 -16.16 -23.24 -7.44
N ILE A 30 -15.86 -21.95 -7.59
CA ILE A 30 -14.50 -21.45 -7.35
C ILE A 30 -14.25 -21.57 -5.85
N SER A 31 -13.46 -22.57 -5.46
CA SER A 31 -13.17 -22.84 -4.05
C SER A 31 -12.55 -21.64 -3.34
N GLU A 32 -12.92 -21.42 -2.07
CA GLU A 32 -12.34 -20.37 -1.21
C GLU A 32 -10.81 -20.46 -1.12
N VAL A 33 -10.27 -21.67 -1.24
CA VAL A 33 -8.83 -21.94 -1.29
C VAL A 33 -8.19 -21.32 -2.54
N SER A 34 -8.81 -21.50 -3.71
CA SER A 34 -8.35 -20.88 -4.97
C SER A 34 -8.33 -19.36 -4.88
N ASN A 35 -9.35 -18.77 -4.26
CA ASN A 35 -9.45 -17.32 -4.08
C ASN A 35 -8.41 -16.77 -3.08
N THR A 36 -8.08 -17.52 -2.02
CA THR A 36 -7.04 -17.13 -1.07
C THR A 36 -5.65 -17.19 -1.70
N THR A 37 -5.33 -18.25 -2.45
CA THR A 37 -4.07 -18.34 -3.19
C THR A 37 -3.95 -17.25 -4.25
N ALA A 38 -5.06 -16.88 -4.90
CA ALA A 38 -5.09 -15.77 -5.85
C ALA A 38 -4.83 -14.42 -5.17
N PHE A 39 -5.38 -14.17 -3.98
CA PHE A 39 -5.07 -12.98 -3.17
C PHE A 39 -3.57 -12.91 -2.86
N ASP A 40 -3.01 -13.96 -2.26
CA ASP A 40 -1.61 -14.01 -1.82
C ASP A 40 -0.63 -13.84 -2.98
N THR A 41 -0.94 -14.43 -4.13
CA THR A 41 -0.13 -14.33 -5.36
C THR A 41 -0.17 -12.92 -5.92
N ARG A 42 -1.35 -12.28 -5.95
CA ARG A 42 -1.51 -10.92 -6.50
C ARG A 42 -0.83 -9.87 -5.62
N VAL A 43 -0.91 -10.00 -4.29
CA VAL A 43 -0.20 -9.11 -3.36
C VAL A 43 1.31 -9.28 -3.50
N ASP A 44 1.80 -10.52 -3.54
CA ASP A 44 3.23 -10.80 -3.74
C ASP A 44 3.79 -10.26 -5.04
N ALA A 45 3.05 -10.42 -6.13
CA ALA A 45 3.45 -9.94 -7.45
C ALA A 45 3.52 -8.41 -7.46
N ARG A 46 2.54 -7.72 -6.86
CA ARG A 46 2.52 -6.26 -6.76
C ARG A 46 3.65 -5.72 -5.90
N ASP A 47 3.85 -6.30 -4.72
CA ASP A 47 4.79 -5.78 -3.71
C ASP A 47 6.19 -6.39 -3.83
N LEU A 48 6.44 -7.15 -4.91
CA LEU A 48 7.71 -7.79 -5.23
C LEU A 48 8.25 -8.66 -4.08
N ARG A 49 7.35 -9.30 -3.33
CA ARG A 49 7.66 -10.08 -2.11
C ARG A 49 8.54 -9.31 -1.12
N SER A 50 8.31 -8.01 -1.00
CA SER A 50 9.07 -7.11 -0.13
C SER A 50 8.15 -6.35 0.81
N CYS A 51 8.67 -5.99 1.98
CA CYS A 51 7.96 -5.11 2.89
C CYS A 51 7.79 -3.72 2.25
N VAL A 52 6.55 -3.26 2.12
CA VAL A 52 6.25 -1.96 1.49
C VAL A 52 6.79 -0.77 2.31
N VAL A 53 7.11 -0.97 3.59
CA VAL A 53 7.65 0.09 4.47
C VAL A 53 9.16 0.20 4.41
N CYS A 54 9.91 -0.91 4.34
CA CYS A 54 11.38 -0.88 4.43
C CYS A 54 12.12 -1.63 3.31
N GLY A 55 11.42 -2.22 2.35
CA GLY A 55 12.01 -2.93 1.23
C GLY A 55 12.63 -4.30 1.57
N LYS A 56 12.59 -4.74 2.84
CA LYS A 56 13.10 -6.07 3.23
C LYS A 56 12.37 -7.15 2.43
N LYS A 57 13.13 -7.95 1.67
CA LYS A 57 12.61 -9.03 0.82
C LYS A 57 12.37 -10.31 1.65
N ALA A 58 11.45 -11.14 1.17
CA ALA A 58 11.33 -12.50 1.67
C ALA A 58 12.62 -13.28 1.36
N VAL A 59 13.39 -13.62 2.39
CA VAL A 59 14.54 -14.53 2.26
C VAL A 59 14.01 -15.96 2.31
N GLY A 60 14.44 -16.80 1.37
CA GLY A 60 14.12 -18.23 1.37
C GLY A 60 14.76 -18.91 2.58
N GLY A 61 13.98 -19.13 3.63
CA GLY A 61 14.42 -19.76 4.88
C GLY A 61 13.20 -20.09 5.76
N LEU A 62 13.45 -20.66 6.95
CA LEU A 62 12.40 -21.18 7.85
C LEU A 62 11.37 -20.14 8.32
N HIS A 63 11.69 -18.85 8.19
CA HIS A 63 10.79 -17.75 8.50
C HIS A 63 10.65 -16.87 7.25
N PRO A 64 9.51 -16.94 6.52
CA PRO A 64 9.28 -16.03 5.41
C PRO A 64 9.33 -14.60 5.97
N GLY A 65 10.36 -13.86 5.57
CA GLY A 65 10.67 -12.54 6.15
C GLY A 65 9.61 -11.47 5.89
N VAL A 66 8.58 -11.78 5.10
CA VAL A 66 7.48 -10.91 4.68
C VAL A 66 6.18 -11.71 4.74
N LYS A 67 5.15 -11.12 5.36
CA LYS A 67 3.79 -11.63 5.48
C LYS A 67 2.80 -10.66 4.82
N ARG A 68 1.67 -11.20 4.37
CA ARG A 68 0.56 -10.40 3.83
C ARG A 68 -0.28 -9.92 4.99
N ALA A 69 -0.41 -8.62 5.16
CA ALA A 69 -1.36 -8.00 6.05
C ALA A 69 -2.64 -7.63 5.27
N HIS A 70 -3.78 -7.83 5.91
CA HIS A 70 -5.07 -7.29 5.47
C HIS A 70 -5.26 -5.91 6.10
N ILE A 71 -5.52 -4.87 5.29
CA ILE A 71 -5.68 -3.49 5.79
C ILE A 71 -6.97 -3.37 6.59
N ILE A 72 -8.09 -3.82 6.01
CA ILE A 72 -9.32 -4.15 6.73
C ILE A 72 -9.26 -5.62 7.09
N GLY A 73 -9.47 -5.96 8.36
CA GLY A 73 -9.29 -7.29 8.90
C GLY A 73 -10.17 -8.33 8.21
N ARG A 74 -9.66 -9.57 8.15
CA ARG A 74 -10.31 -10.70 7.46
C ARG A 74 -11.73 -11.00 7.94
N THR A 75 -12.04 -10.66 9.19
CA THR A 75 -13.33 -10.91 9.84
C THR A 75 -14.24 -9.68 9.82
N GLU A 76 -13.89 -8.65 9.05
CA GLU A 76 -14.61 -7.37 9.04
C GLU A 76 -15.46 -7.19 7.78
N ASP A 77 -16.18 -8.25 7.40
CA ASP A 77 -17.09 -8.30 6.27
C ASP A 77 -18.19 -7.21 6.35
N VAL A 78 -18.78 -7.01 7.53
CA VAL A 78 -19.81 -5.98 7.74
C VAL A 78 -19.29 -4.57 7.45
N LEU A 79 -18.07 -4.27 7.88
CA LEU A 79 -17.41 -3.00 7.63
C LEU A 79 -17.05 -2.85 6.15
N TRP A 80 -16.50 -3.91 5.55
CA TRP A 80 -16.16 -3.93 4.14
C TRP A 80 -17.38 -3.64 3.25
N ASP A 81 -18.51 -4.28 3.54
CA ASP A 81 -19.76 -4.04 2.84
C ASP A 81 -20.33 -2.65 3.10
N PHE A 82 -20.14 -2.11 4.30
CA PHE A 82 -20.48 -0.72 4.59
C PHE A 82 -19.65 0.25 3.71
N LEU A 83 -18.35 0.03 3.57
CA LEU A 83 -17.48 0.84 2.71
C LEU A 83 -17.90 0.77 1.24
N LYS A 84 -18.30 -0.42 0.76
CA LYS A 84 -18.87 -0.61 -0.58
C LYS A 84 -20.17 0.17 -0.78
N ARG A 85 -21.13 0.01 0.14
CA ARG A 85 -22.44 0.71 0.07
C ARG A 85 -22.31 2.23 0.10
N ARG A 86 -21.29 2.74 0.80
CA ARG A 86 -21.01 4.19 0.89
C ARG A 86 -20.12 4.71 -0.24
N GLY A 87 -19.68 3.84 -1.15
CA GLY A 87 -18.86 4.22 -2.29
C GLY A 87 -17.45 4.68 -1.92
N HIS A 88 -16.92 4.19 -0.79
CA HIS A 88 -15.52 4.36 -0.39
C HIS A 88 -14.63 3.24 -0.95
N VAL A 89 -15.23 2.08 -1.25
CA VAL A 89 -14.64 0.95 -1.98
C VAL A 89 -15.55 0.64 -3.17
N PRO A 90 -15.02 0.18 -4.31
CA PRO A 90 -15.86 -0.22 -5.45
C PRO A 90 -16.88 -1.28 -5.05
N HIS A 91 -18.13 -1.13 -5.50
CA HIS A 91 -19.21 -2.07 -5.20
C HIS A 91 -18.83 -3.51 -5.60
N PHE A 92 -18.19 -3.66 -6.75
CA PHE A 92 -17.74 -4.92 -7.35
C PHE A 92 -16.40 -5.43 -6.81
N ALA A 93 -15.79 -4.75 -5.83
CA ALA A 93 -14.60 -5.29 -5.18
C ALA A 93 -14.91 -6.68 -4.59
N LYS A 94 -13.92 -7.56 -4.51
CA LYS A 94 -14.11 -8.93 -3.97
C LYS A 94 -14.46 -8.88 -2.47
N SER A 95 -14.65 -10.04 -1.85
CA SER A 95 -14.81 -10.11 -0.39
C SER A 95 -13.55 -9.56 0.32
N VAL A 96 -13.69 -9.17 1.59
CA VAL A 96 -12.60 -8.59 2.39
C VAL A 96 -11.34 -9.45 2.43
N VAL A 97 -11.50 -10.77 2.39
CA VAL A 97 -10.40 -11.74 2.42
C VAL A 97 -9.71 -11.90 1.06
N HIS A 98 -10.46 -11.77 -0.04
CA HIS A 98 -10.01 -12.10 -1.39
C HIS A 98 -9.68 -10.89 -2.27
N GLU A 99 -9.93 -9.67 -1.79
CA GLU A 99 -9.60 -8.45 -2.52
C GLU A 99 -8.10 -8.11 -2.39
N PRO A 100 -7.27 -8.26 -3.43
CA PRO A 100 -5.83 -7.93 -3.36
C PRO A 100 -5.57 -6.45 -3.03
N ARG A 101 -6.52 -5.55 -3.34
CA ARG A 101 -6.45 -4.12 -2.99
C ARG A 101 -6.73 -3.86 -1.50
N ASN A 102 -7.05 -4.91 -0.73
CA ASN A 102 -7.12 -4.89 0.73
C ASN A 102 -5.87 -5.52 1.38
N GLY A 103 -4.86 -5.92 0.60
CA GLY A 103 -3.65 -6.56 1.10
C GLY A 103 -2.39 -5.71 0.88
N ILE A 104 -1.40 -5.84 1.77
CA ILE A 104 -0.02 -5.34 1.60
C ILE A 104 1.00 -6.33 2.19
N ASN A 105 2.21 -6.33 1.65
CA ASN A 105 3.32 -7.09 2.20
C ASN A 105 4.10 -6.30 3.26
N LEU A 106 4.28 -6.89 4.43
CA LEU A 106 5.02 -6.32 5.55
C LEU A 106 6.01 -7.33 6.11
N CYS A 107 7.18 -6.89 6.56
CA CYS A 107 8.05 -7.76 7.34
C CYS A 107 7.44 -7.98 8.73
N VAL A 108 7.89 -9.01 9.45
CA VAL A 108 7.33 -9.38 10.77
C VAL A 108 7.19 -8.16 11.69
N ALA A 109 8.26 -7.37 11.84
CA ALA A 109 8.24 -6.18 12.70
C ALA A 109 7.18 -5.15 12.27
N HIS A 110 7.17 -4.75 10.99
CA HIS A 110 6.18 -3.77 10.52
C HIS A 110 4.76 -4.33 10.50
N HIS A 111 4.58 -5.65 10.38
CA HIS A 111 3.28 -6.28 10.47
C HIS A 111 2.74 -6.19 11.90
N ASP A 112 3.56 -6.53 12.89
CA ASP A 112 3.20 -6.42 14.31
C ASP A 112 2.90 -4.96 14.69
N ASP A 113 3.70 -4.02 14.19
CA ASP A 113 3.48 -2.58 14.41
C ASP A 113 2.22 -2.04 13.70
N PHE A 114 1.87 -2.60 12.54
CA PHE A 114 0.67 -2.22 11.78
C PHE A 114 -0.60 -2.71 12.47
N ASP A 115 -0.61 -3.96 12.92
CA ASP A 115 -1.72 -4.56 13.67
C ASP A 115 -1.84 -3.96 15.08
N GLY A 116 -0.71 -3.59 15.69
CA GLY A 116 -0.64 -2.87 16.96
C GLY A 116 -0.90 -1.37 16.84
N TYR A 117 -1.36 -0.89 15.68
CA TYR A 117 -1.76 0.49 15.45
C TYR A 117 -0.69 1.56 15.76
N ARG A 118 0.60 1.23 15.62
CA ARG A 118 1.70 2.17 15.96
C ARG A 118 1.95 3.23 14.91
N PHE A 119 1.55 2.95 13.68
CA PHE A 119 1.66 3.86 12.55
C PHE A 119 0.43 3.73 11.65
N PHE A 120 0.30 4.62 10.68
CA PHE A 120 -0.62 4.45 9.57
C PHE A 120 0.03 4.82 8.25
N ILE A 121 -0.56 4.38 7.14
CA ILE A 121 -0.18 4.78 5.78
C ILE A 121 -1.26 5.73 5.27
N ARG A 122 -0.89 6.87 4.70
CA ARG A 122 -1.85 7.85 4.17
C ARG A 122 -1.63 8.10 2.68
N TRP A 123 -2.73 8.05 1.91
CA TRP A 123 -2.77 8.59 0.54
C TRP A 123 -2.70 10.12 0.55
N ILE A 124 -1.81 10.67 -0.26
CA ILE A 124 -1.64 12.12 -0.44
C ILE A 124 -2.18 12.51 -1.83
N PRO A 125 -3.39 13.07 -1.91
CA PRO A 125 -4.07 13.33 -3.18
C PRO A 125 -3.23 14.13 -4.19
N PRO A 126 -2.65 15.30 -3.83
CA PRO A 126 -1.90 16.11 -4.79
C PRO A 126 -0.62 15.46 -5.31
N ALA A 127 -0.03 14.55 -4.54
CA ALA A 127 1.22 13.87 -4.87
C ALA A 127 1.00 12.48 -5.46
N GLN A 128 -0.24 12.00 -5.43
CA GLN A 128 -0.66 10.65 -5.84
C GLN A 128 0.24 9.54 -5.30
N LEU A 129 0.52 9.54 -4.01
CA LEU A 129 1.41 8.56 -3.38
C LEU A 129 0.95 8.20 -1.96
N PHE A 130 1.56 7.17 -1.39
CA PHE A 130 1.30 6.72 -0.03
C PHE A 130 2.48 7.08 0.87
N VAL A 131 2.21 7.63 2.05
CA VAL A 131 3.22 8.08 3.03
C VAL A 131 3.04 7.33 4.34
N PHE A 132 4.15 6.91 4.94
CA PHE A 132 4.20 6.32 6.28
C PHE A 132 4.15 7.41 7.36
N ILE A 133 3.24 7.28 8.32
CA ILE A 133 3.09 8.21 9.44
C ILE A 133 3.28 7.46 10.76
N ASN A 134 4.45 7.67 11.38
CA ASN A 134 4.69 7.29 12.78
C ASN A 134 3.82 8.15 13.73
N PHE A 135 2.59 7.73 13.95
CA PHE A 135 1.64 8.45 14.82
C PHE A 135 1.87 8.18 16.31
N SER A 136 2.28 6.94 16.65
CA SER A 136 2.64 6.58 18.04
C SER A 136 3.89 7.27 18.58
N GLN A 137 4.66 7.93 17.71
CA GLN A 137 5.92 8.62 18.06
C GLN A 137 6.97 7.67 18.65
N THR A 138 6.95 6.41 18.20
CA THR A 138 7.93 5.40 18.62
C THR A 138 9.27 5.69 17.96
N GLN A 139 10.35 5.70 18.75
CA GLN A 139 11.70 6.01 18.27
C GLN A 139 12.15 5.12 17.10
N ASP A 140 11.87 3.81 17.15
CA ASP A 140 12.27 2.86 16.10
C ASP A 140 11.60 3.11 14.74
N LEU A 141 10.47 3.84 14.72
CA LEU A 141 9.70 4.18 13.53
C LEU A 141 9.99 5.58 12.99
N GLU A 142 10.78 6.40 13.70
CA GLU A 142 11.07 7.78 13.30
C GLU A 142 11.74 7.88 11.93
N ARG A 143 12.64 6.94 11.62
CA ARG A 143 13.32 6.89 10.31
C ARG A 143 12.37 6.65 9.13
N PHE A 144 11.12 6.28 9.37
CA PHE A 144 10.10 6.07 8.33
C PHE A 144 9.05 7.19 8.29
N HIS A 145 8.96 8.04 9.32
CA HIS A 145 7.96 9.11 9.36
C HIS A 145 8.11 10.07 8.17
N GLY A 146 7.02 10.28 7.44
CA GLY A 146 6.99 11.15 6.26
C GLY A 146 7.63 10.55 5.00
N LYS A 147 8.04 9.26 5.02
CA LYS A 147 8.61 8.60 3.83
C LYS A 147 7.53 7.98 2.95
N VAL A 148 7.79 7.99 1.64
CA VAL A 148 6.91 7.37 0.64
C VAL A 148 7.05 5.85 0.72
N VAL A 149 5.97 5.12 0.97
CA VAL A 149 5.98 3.65 0.97
C VAL A 149 6.15 3.09 -0.44
N ILE A 150 6.72 1.89 -0.53
CA ILE A 150 7.02 1.17 -1.78
C ILE A 150 5.73 0.52 -2.30
N LEU A 151 4.75 1.35 -2.67
CA LEU A 151 3.52 0.97 -3.34
C LEU A 151 3.41 1.78 -4.63
N ASP A 152 3.13 1.11 -5.75
CA ASP A 152 2.82 1.80 -7.00
C ASP A 152 1.34 2.25 -7.01
N PRO A 153 1.05 3.56 -7.01
CA PRO A 153 -0.30 4.12 -7.08
C PRO A 153 -1.04 3.78 -8.37
N LYS A 154 -0.29 3.57 -9.47
CA LYS A 154 -0.85 3.31 -10.80
C LYS A 154 -1.11 1.82 -11.04
N HIS A 155 -0.64 0.95 -10.15
CA HIS A 155 -0.85 -0.48 -10.26
C HIS A 155 -2.35 -0.82 -10.15
N LYS A 156 -2.85 -1.69 -11.03
CA LYS A 156 -4.28 -2.11 -11.07
C LYS A 156 -4.79 -2.75 -9.77
N HIS A 157 -3.88 -3.29 -8.96
CA HIS A 157 -4.16 -3.85 -7.63
C HIS A 157 -3.57 -3.00 -6.49
N SER A 158 -3.21 -1.73 -6.72
CA SER A 158 -2.78 -0.83 -5.65
C SER A 158 -3.86 -0.75 -4.56
N PRO A 159 -3.50 -0.68 -3.27
CA PRO A 159 -4.51 -0.69 -2.21
C PRO A 159 -5.53 0.45 -2.32
N PHE A 160 -6.74 0.23 -1.85
CA PHE A 160 -7.73 1.31 -1.79
C PHE A 160 -7.34 2.33 -0.71
N PRO A 161 -7.21 3.62 -1.04
CA PRO A 161 -6.90 4.65 -0.04
C PRO A 161 -7.90 4.70 1.12
N ALA A 162 -9.17 4.39 0.87
CA ALA A 162 -10.21 4.35 1.91
C ALA A 162 -9.92 3.33 3.01
N SER A 163 -9.37 2.15 2.67
CA SER A 163 -9.02 1.13 3.64
C SER A 163 -7.97 1.65 4.63
N PHE A 164 -7.00 2.42 4.13
CA PHE A 164 -5.98 3.04 4.96
C PHE A 164 -6.53 4.15 5.87
N LEU A 165 -7.58 4.88 5.45
CA LEU A 165 -8.22 5.86 6.34
C LEU A 165 -8.87 5.20 7.57
N ILE A 166 -9.45 4.01 7.40
CA ILE A 166 -9.98 3.27 8.54
C ILE A 166 -8.86 2.84 9.49
N GLN A 167 -7.75 2.34 8.94
CA GLN A 167 -6.59 1.95 9.74
C GLN A 167 -6.03 3.18 10.49
N GLU A 168 -5.98 4.34 9.84
CA GLU A 168 -5.58 5.57 10.51
C GLU A 168 -6.50 5.94 11.68
N MET A 169 -7.82 5.85 11.51
CA MET A 169 -8.74 6.17 12.59
C MET A 169 -8.58 5.24 13.79
N ARG A 170 -8.24 3.97 13.55
CA ARG A 170 -7.89 3.03 14.62
C ARG A 170 -6.60 3.43 15.31
N THR A 171 -5.58 3.79 14.54
CA THR A 171 -4.31 4.31 15.07
C THR A 171 -4.50 5.57 15.91
N ARG A 172 -5.32 6.52 15.46
CA ARG A 172 -5.68 7.70 16.25
C ARG A 172 -6.45 7.34 17.52
N GLY A 173 -7.38 6.40 17.44
CA GLY A 173 -8.13 5.90 18.60
C GLY A 173 -7.27 5.14 19.61
N PHE A 174 -6.23 4.43 19.14
CA PHE A 174 -5.29 3.69 19.99
C PHE A 174 -4.25 4.59 20.66
N HIS A 175 -3.97 5.75 20.06
CA HIS A 175 -3.01 6.75 20.55
C HIS A 175 -3.67 8.12 20.71
N PRO A 176 -4.67 8.27 21.58
CA PRO A 176 -5.57 9.39 21.46
C PRO A 176 -4.96 10.71 22.00
N TRP A 177 -3.84 10.62 22.73
CA TRP A 177 -3.12 11.80 23.24
C TRP A 177 -1.97 12.22 22.30
N CYS A 178 -1.72 11.48 21.22
CA CYS A 178 -0.77 11.87 20.19
C CYS A 178 -1.40 12.91 19.26
N THR A 179 -0.59 13.86 18.80
CA THR A 179 -0.99 14.91 17.86
C THR A 179 -0.37 14.69 16.49
N ASP A 180 -0.99 15.27 15.46
CA ASP A 180 -0.43 15.29 14.11
C ASP A 180 0.93 16.00 14.11
N ARG A 181 1.90 15.39 13.42
CA ARG A 181 3.27 15.90 13.31
C ARG A 181 3.59 16.30 11.88
N PRO A 182 4.30 17.42 11.68
CA PRO A 182 4.76 17.83 10.37
C PRO A 182 5.88 16.92 9.87
N PHE A 183 5.94 16.71 8.56
CA PHE A 183 7.10 16.12 7.89
C PHE A 183 7.52 16.98 6.68
N PRO A 184 8.81 16.94 6.30
CA PRO A 184 9.35 17.81 5.27
C PRO A 184 8.84 17.43 3.87
N ARG A 185 8.70 18.45 3.02
CA ARG A 185 8.60 18.35 1.56
C ARG A 185 9.91 18.82 0.91
N PRO A 186 10.34 18.24 -0.23
CA PRO A 186 9.70 17.15 -0.96
C PRO A 186 9.76 15.82 -0.20
N LEU A 187 8.81 14.95 -0.49
CA LEU A 187 8.71 13.64 0.14
C LEU A 187 9.92 12.77 -0.22
N SER A 188 10.56 12.19 0.78
CA SER A 188 11.71 11.33 0.55
C SER A 188 11.28 9.91 0.18
N THR A 189 11.88 9.40 -0.89
CA THR A 189 11.84 7.99 -1.31
C THR A 189 13.08 7.23 -0.85
N SER A 190 14.05 7.89 -0.18
CA SER A 190 15.32 7.27 0.18
C SER A 190 15.15 6.29 1.34
N TYR A 191 15.07 5.01 0.96
CA TYR A 191 15.40 3.90 1.81
C TYR A 191 16.88 3.62 1.62
N THR A 192 17.74 4.18 2.47
CA THR A 192 19.11 3.70 2.56
C THR A 192 19.04 2.25 3.01
N VAL A 193 19.25 1.33 2.08
CA VAL A 193 19.41 -0.09 2.35
C VAL A 193 20.81 -0.25 2.93
N ASP A 194 21.00 0.08 4.20
CA ASP A 194 22.25 -0.21 4.89
C ASP A 194 21.98 -0.48 6.36
N ASP A 195 21.99 -1.77 6.70
CA ASP A 195 22.79 -2.25 7.83
C ASP A 195 23.27 -3.69 7.53
N PRO A 196 24.49 -3.90 7.00
CA PRO A 196 25.15 -5.19 6.95
C PRO A 196 25.95 -5.47 8.25
N GLY A 197 25.48 -4.96 9.40
CA GLY A 197 26.27 -4.90 10.63
C GLY A 197 25.79 -5.73 11.81
N ARG A 198 25.20 -6.92 11.63
CA ARG A 198 25.08 -7.89 12.75
C ARG A 198 24.89 -9.35 12.32
N GLY A 199 25.78 -9.84 11.47
CA GLY A 199 26.00 -11.26 11.24
C GLY A 199 27.44 -11.58 11.58
N GLY A 200 27.71 -11.82 12.86
CA GLY A 200 29.03 -12.21 13.33
C GLY A 200 29.51 -13.40 12.51
N VAL A 201 30.65 -13.21 11.86
CA VAL A 201 31.44 -14.26 11.24
C VAL A 201 31.84 -15.20 12.39
N ALA A 202 31.09 -16.28 12.59
CA ALA A 202 31.58 -17.44 13.31
C ALA A 202 32.39 -18.26 12.30
N ASP A 203 33.60 -17.76 12.06
CA ASP A 203 34.70 -18.53 11.50
C ASP A 203 35.04 -19.59 12.55
N LEU A 204 34.66 -20.84 12.28
CA LEU A 204 35.06 -21.99 13.09
C LEU A 204 36.33 -22.56 12.47
N GLY A 205 37.48 -22.19 13.05
CA GLY A 205 38.70 -22.96 12.86
C GLY A 205 39.96 -22.18 13.14
N GLY A 206 40.64 -22.51 14.25
CA GLY A 206 42.08 -22.30 14.36
C GLY A 206 42.56 -21.82 15.71
N ASP A 207 43.03 -22.78 16.51
CA ASP A 207 43.81 -22.65 17.73
C ASP A 207 44.90 -21.57 17.69
N SER A 208 45.14 -20.88 18.81
CA SER A 208 46.33 -21.04 19.67
C SER A 208 46.60 -19.82 20.56
N GLU A 209 46.48 -20.05 21.87
CA GLU A 209 47.32 -19.62 23.01
C GLU A 209 47.79 -18.16 23.23
N THR A 210 47.48 -17.68 24.45
CA THR A 210 48.26 -16.81 25.38
C THR A 210 48.60 -15.37 24.90
N GLU A 211 48.35 -14.28 25.63
CA GLU A 211 48.74 -13.96 27.01
C GLU A 211 47.88 -12.81 27.62
N VAL A 212 47.86 -12.84 28.95
CA VAL A 212 47.52 -11.85 29.99
C VAL A 212 47.68 -10.35 29.70
N GLY A 213 46.79 -9.55 30.31
CA GLY A 213 47.04 -8.12 30.58
C GLY A 213 45.86 -7.35 31.20
N PHE A 214 45.72 -7.39 32.53
CA PHE A 214 44.82 -6.53 33.33
C PHE A 214 45.48 -5.18 33.66
N GLY A 215 44.65 -4.14 33.84
CA GLY A 215 44.99 -2.86 34.53
C GLY A 215 45.00 -1.66 33.58
N GLY A 216 44.49 -0.47 33.91
CA GLY A 216 44.04 0.10 35.16
C GLY A 216 44.18 1.63 35.07
N SER A 217 43.12 2.35 35.43
CA SER A 217 43.06 3.69 36.03
C SER A 217 43.99 4.84 35.60
N GLY A 218 43.36 5.99 35.31
CA GLY A 218 43.59 7.22 36.09
C GLY A 218 44.42 8.34 35.43
N GLY A 219 43.92 9.58 35.52
CA GLY A 219 44.74 10.77 35.27
C GLY A 219 43.96 12.07 35.07
N MET A 220 43.66 12.78 36.16
CA MET A 220 43.25 14.18 36.15
C MET A 220 44.43 15.13 35.90
N GLY A 221 44.15 16.32 35.34
CA GLY A 221 45.00 17.53 35.45
C GLY A 221 44.46 18.69 34.58
N ARG A 222 43.73 19.66 35.18
CA ARG A 222 44.13 21.07 35.45
C ARG A 222 44.44 21.92 34.20
N LEU A 223 43.65 22.95 33.86
CA LEU A 223 43.48 24.33 34.39
C LEU A 223 44.36 25.40 33.69
N GLY A 224 43.70 26.45 33.17
CA GLY A 224 44.24 27.78 32.81
C GLY A 224 44.47 27.99 31.30
N GLY A 225 44.13 29.10 30.64
CA GLY A 225 43.54 30.37 31.02
C GLY A 225 43.63 31.37 29.83
N SER A 226 42.65 32.26 29.73
CA SER A 226 42.64 33.61 29.14
C SER A 226 42.89 33.92 27.65
N ASP A 227 41.88 34.63 27.12
CA ASP A 227 41.89 35.83 26.26
C ASP A 227 42.29 35.77 24.78
N GLY A 228 41.31 36.14 23.94
CA GLY A 228 41.50 36.40 22.52
C GLY A 228 40.17 36.74 21.83
N ALA A 229 39.63 37.92 22.09
CA ALA A 229 38.52 38.48 21.33
C ALA A 229 38.99 38.80 19.89
N ALA A 230 38.38 38.14 18.91
CA ALA A 230 38.36 38.59 17.53
C ALA A 230 36.94 38.44 17.00
N SER A 231 36.24 39.57 16.90
CA SER A 231 35.00 39.69 16.14
C SER A 231 35.26 39.29 14.69
N SER A 232 34.78 38.11 14.31
CA SER A 232 34.50 37.79 12.92
C SER A 232 32.99 37.72 12.78
N SER A 233 32.44 38.74 12.15
CA SER A 233 31.09 38.76 11.61
C SER A 233 30.97 37.67 10.54
N GLY A 234 30.79 36.44 10.97
CA GLY A 234 30.27 35.36 10.14
C GLY A 234 28.77 35.58 10.03
N GLU A 235 28.36 36.25 8.96
CA GLU A 235 26.98 36.13 8.48
C GLU A 235 26.65 34.63 8.42
N PRO A 236 25.54 34.16 9.02
CA PRO A 236 25.11 32.79 8.78
C PRO A 236 24.88 32.67 7.28
N PRO A 237 25.38 31.62 6.61
CA PRO A 237 25.06 31.39 5.21
C PRO A 237 23.54 31.25 5.11
N SER A 238 22.92 32.31 4.59
CA SER A 238 21.54 32.36 4.13
C SER A 238 21.39 31.37 2.96
N THR A 239 21.34 30.09 3.29
CA THR A 239 20.77 29.03 2.46
C THR A 239 19.61 28.43 3.24
N GLY A 240 18.68 29.30 3.63
CA GLY A 240 17.34 28.90 4.00
C GLY A 240 16.66 28.37 2.74
N ILE A 241 16.88 27.09 2.42
CA ILE A 241 15.89 26.36 1.66
C ILE A 241 14.64 26.45 2.53
N ASN A 242 13.63 27.21 2.09
CA ASN A 242 12.33 27.26 2.74
C ASN A 242 11.74 25.85 2.70
N GLN A 243 12.08 25.03 3.70
CA GLN A 243 11.60 23.66 3.82
C GLN A 243 10.11 23.75 4.12
N GLU A 244 9.28 23.43 3.13
CA GLU A 244 7.84 23.33 3.32
C GLU A 244 7.55 22.07 4.15
N TYR A 245 6.64 22.18 5.12
CA TYR A 245 6.21 21.07 5.95
C TYR A 245 4.74 20.76 5.69
N LEU A 246 4.40 19.48 5.65
CA LEU A 246 3.03 19.01 5.53
C LEU A 246 2.57 18.41 6.86
N VAL A 247 1.40 18.86 7.34
CA VAL A 247 0.70 18.27 8.48
C VAL A 247 -0.56 17.59 7.96
N LEU A 248 -0.74 16.31 8.28
CA LEU A 248 -1.90 15.54 7.87
C LEU A 248 -2.91 15.46 9.00
N GLY A 249 -3.89 16.37 8.97
CA GLY A 249 -5.00 16.34 9.92
C GLY A 249 -5.90 15.12 9.77
N ASN A 250 -6.77 14.94 10.76
CA ASN A 250 -7.81 13.91 10.72
C ASN A 250 -8.89 14.27 9.67
N PRO A 251 -9.03 13.50 8.58
CA PRO A 251 -9.95 13.81 7.49
C PRO A 251 -11.41 13.60 7.90
N PHE A 252 -11.70 12.87 8.98
CA PHE A 252 -13.06 12.69 9.47
C PHE A 252 -13.58 13.92 10.23
N GLN A 253 -12.71 14.88 10.55
CA GLN A 253 -13.12 16.19 11.08
C GLN A 253 -13.47 17.19 9.98
N ASP A 254 -13.21 16.85 8.71
CA ASP A 254 -13.48 17.68 7.55
C ASP A 254 -14.29 16.88 6.50
N PRO A 255 -15.62 16.98 6.52
CA PRO A 255 -16.48 16.27 5.57
C PRO A 255 -16.24 16.65 4.11
N GLU A 256 -15.84 17.89 3.83
CA GLU A 256 -15.57 18.35 2.46
C GLU A 256 -14.30 17.71 1.93
N LEU A 257 -13.24 17.68 2.76
CA LEU A 257 -12.02 16.96 2.44
C LEU A 257 -12.31 15.48 2.19
N LEU A 258 -13.04 14.81 3.08
CA LEU A 258 -13.35 13.38 2.93
C LEU A 258 -14.12 13.08 1.64
N GLU A 259 -15.09 13.92 1.29
CA GLU A 259 -15.84 13.80 0.05
C GLU A 259 -14.97 14.07 -1.19
N SER A 260 -14.07 15.05 -1.13
CA SER A 260 -13.12 15.32 -2.21
C SER A 260 -12.17 14.13 -2.45
N MET A 261 -11.65 13.55 -1.37
CA MET A 261 -10.79 12.36 -1.42
C MET A 261 -11.55 11.17 -2.03
N ARG A 262 -12.82 10.95 -1.62
CA ARG A 262 -13.67 9.89 -2.16
C ARG A 262 -13.82 10.00 -3.68
N ARG A 263 -14.10 11.20 -4.18
CA ARG A 263 -14.23 11.45 -5.64
C ARG A 263 -12.94 11.17 -6.38
N GLU A 264 -11.80 11.54 -5.80
CA GLU A 264 -10.49 11.26 -6.41
C GLU A 264 -10.20 9.76 -6.47
N TRP A 265 -10.47 9.01 -5.40
CA TRP A 265 -10.21 7.57 -5.37
C TRP A 265 -10.99 6.82 -6.45
N GLN A 266 -12.18 7.30 -6.80
CA GLN A 266 -13.01 6.74 -7.86
C GLN A 266 -12.38 6.89 -9.25
N GLN A 267 -11.42 7.80 -9.42
CA GLN A 267 -10.67 8.00 -10.66
C GLN A 267 -9.38 7.16 -10.72
N LEU A 268 -9.00 6.50 -9.62
CA LEU A 268 -7.75 5.74 -9.58
C LEU A 268 -7.82 4.46 -10.44
N PRO A 269 -6.69 4.02 -11.03
CA PRO A 269 -6.66 2.82 -11.88
C PRO A 269 -7.14 1.54 -11.16
N ASN A 270 -6.88 1.44 -9.87
CA ASN A 270 -7.32 0.30 -9.05
C ASN A 270 -8.85 0.24 -8.91
N TRP A 271 -9.55 1.38 -8.90
CA TRP A 271 -11.01 1.46 -8.87
C TRP A 271 -11.62 0.90 -10.15
N LYS A 272 -11.16 1.38 -11.31
CA LYS A 272 -11.59 0.87 -12.62
C LYS A 272 -11.33 -0.63 -12.75
N SER A 273 -10.16 -1.07 -12.32
CA SER A 273 -9.78 -2.48 -12.38
C SER A 273 -10.64 -3.37 -11.49
N ALA A 274 -11.02 -2.90 -10.30
CA ALA A 274 -11.92 -3.64 -9.42
C ALA A 274 -13.31 -3.80 -10.02
N ASN A 275 -13.84 -2.75 -10.67
CA ASN A 275 -15.12 -2.84 -11.38
C ASN A 275 -15.06 -3.87 -12.51
N ILE A 276 -14.03 -3.83 -13.36
CA ILE A 276 -13.88 -4.77 -14.48
C ILE A 276 -13.75 -6.22 -13.98
N GLU A 277 -12.97 -6.44 -12.92
CA GLU A 277 -12.74 -7.79 -12.37
C GLU A 277 -13.94 -8.39 -11.65
N GLY A 278 -14.82 -7.54 -11.09
CA GLY A 278 -16.01 -7.99 -10.38
C GLY A 278 -17.27 -8.02 -11.24
N LEU A 279 -17.18 -7.71 -12.53
CA LEU A 279 -18.26 -7.99 -13.48
C LEU A 279 -18.43 -9.51 -13.62
N THR A 280 -19.68 -9.96 -13.56
CA THR A 280 -20.06 -11.30 -13.98
C THR A 280 -20.02 -11.36 -15.51
N TRP A 281 -19.23 -12.28 -16.06
CA TRP A 281 -19.12 -12.50 -17.51
C TRP A 281 -20.14 -13.53 -18.02
N GLU A 282 -21.24 -13.67 -17.31
CA GLU A 282 -22.38 -14.49 -17.73
C GLU A 282 -23.16 -13.78 -18.84
N GLY A 283 -23.52 -14.52 -19.89
CA GLY A 283 -24.16 -14.01 -21.10
C GLY A 283 -23.39 -14.37 -22.36
N THR A 284 -23.85 -13.85 -23.51
CA THR A 284 -23.16 -14.10 -24.80
C THR A 284 -21.86 -13.30 -24.92
N ALA A 285 -21.00 -13.68 -25.86
CA ALA A 285 -19.77 -12.95 -26.15
C ALA A 285 -20.03 -11.47 -26.51
N GLU A 286 -21.13 -11.20 -27.22
CA GLU A 286 -21.55 -9.86 -27.63
C GLU A 286 -22.04 -9.02 -26.44
N GLU A 287 -22.77 -9.63 -25.51
CA GLU A 287 -23.22 -8.96 -24.29
C GLU A 287 -22.03 -8.57 -23.40
N ASN A 288 -21.07 -9.49 -23.25
CA ASN A 288 -19.83 -9.25 -22.52
C ASN A 288 -18.97 -8.17 -23.22
N ALA A 289 -18.88 -8.19 -24.56
CA ALA A 289 -18.18 -7.17 -25.32
C ALA A 289 -18.80 -5.78 -25.13
N ARG A 290 -20.14 -5.67 -25.17
CA ARG A 290 -20.84 -4.40 -24.91
C ARG A 290 -20.61 -3.91 -23.49
N ARG A 291 -20.77 -4.77 -22.47
CA ARG A 291 -20.50 -4.42 -21.06
C ARG A 291 -19.08 -3.90 -20.86
N TYR A 292 -18.10 -4.50 -21.53
CA TYR A 292 -16.71 -4.05 -21.48
C TYR A 292 -16.53 -2.67 -22.15
N ILE A 293 -17.09 -2.46 -23.34
CA ILE A 293 -17.00 -1.18 -24.06
C ILE A 293 -17.63 -0.05 -23.24
N ASP A 294 -18.82 -0.27 -22.69
CA ASP A 294 -19.56 0.70 -21.86
C ASP A 294 -18.77 1.08 -20.60
N LEU A 295 -18.14 0.09 -19.94
CA LEU A 295 -17.38 0.33 -18.71
C LEU A 295 -16.01 0.97 -18.97
N VAL A 296 -15.33 0.57 -20.04
CA VAL A 296 -13.96 1.01 -20.32
C VAL A 296 -13.94 2.35 -21.05
N GLY A 297 -15.04 2.72 -21.72
CA GLY A 297 -15.19 3.99 -22.43
C GLY A 297 -14.36 4.03 -23.71
N VAL A 298 -14.29 2.92 -24.46
CA VAL A 298 -13.67 2.96 -25.79
C VAL A 298 -14.70 3.54 -26.75
N SER A 299 -14.74 4.88 -26.82
CA SER A 299 -15.46 5.56 -27.90
C SER A 299 -14.85 5.09 -29.21
N SER A 300 -15.62 4.32 -29.96
CA SER A 300 -15.19 3.77 -31.25
C SER A 300 -15.42 4.82 -32.32
N HIS A 301 -14.62 5.90 -32.32
CA HIS A 301 -14.51 6.84 -33.45
C HIS A 301 -13.14 7.52 -33.46
#